data_AF-A0A7J8IUU9-F1
#
_entry.id   AF-A0A7J8IUU9-F1
#
_cell.length_a   1.000
_cell.length_b   1.000
_cell.length_c   1.000
_cell.angle_alpha   90.00
_cell.angle_beta   90.00
_cell.angle_gamma   90.00
#
_symmetry.space_group_name_H-M   'P 1'
#
loop_
_entity.id
_entity.type
_entity.pdbx_description
1 polymer ?
#
loop_
_entity_poly.entity_id
_entity_poly.type
_entity_poly.pdbx_seq_one_letter_code
_entity_poly.pdbx_strand_id
1 'polypeptide(L)'
;MKDDSDSEKQQQIHHIKNLYAFNLFCQKRFDESMQVFAKLGTDPTHVMGLYPDLLPTDYRKQLQYPNPLPGLSGAELEKAHLALIDYLTQVGIIERCMEEFTWEFSTFFLMAEN
;
A
#
# COMPACT_ATOMS: atom_id res chain seq x y z
N MET A 1 -5.14 30.28 -19.54
CA MET A 1 -4.23 29.98 -18.43
C MET A 1 -5.05 29.95 -17.14
N LYS A 2 -5.65 28.80 -16.81
CA LYS A 2 -6.47 28.62 -15.58
C LYS A 2 -6.31 27.21 -14.99
N ASP A 3 -5.83 26.24 -15.79
CA ASP A 3 -5.57 24.86 -15.35
C ASP A 3 -4.32 24.66 -14.50
N ASP A 4 -3.30 25.50 -14.63
CA ASP A 4 -2.05 25.34 -13.88
C ASP A 4 -2.30 25.42 -12.36
N SER A 5 -3.21 26.30 -11.91
CA SER A 5 -3.47 26.49 -10.47
C SER A 5 -4.23 25.35 -9.81
N ASP A 6 -5.08 24.63 -10.55
CA ASP A 6 -5.93 23.60 -9.98
C ASP A 6 -5.23 22.25 -9.92
N SER A 7 -4.35 21.96 -10.89
CA SER A 7 -3.45 20.81 -10.83
C SER A 7 -2.44 20.92 -9.69
N GLU A 8 -1.86 22.10 -9.46
CA GLU A 8 -0.95 22.37 -8.33
C GLU A 8 -1.63 22.17 -6.97
N LYS A 9 -2.86 22.69 -6.79
CA LYS A 9 -3.64 22.48 -5.57
C LYS A 9 -3.95 21.01 -5.34
N GLN A 10 -4.31 20.26 -6.39
CA GLN A 10 -4.56 18.83 -6.28
C GLN A 10 -3.31 18.07 -5.87
N GLN A 11 -2.14 18.42 -6.44
CA GLN A 11 -0.85 17.84 -6.03
C GLN A 11 -0.52 18.17 -4.57
N GLN A 12 -0.76 19.40 -4.12
CA GLN A 12 -0.57 19.78 -2.71
C GLN A 12 -1.49 19.00 -1.78
N ILE A 13 -2.78 18.90 -2.11
CA ILE A 13 -3.75 18.11 -1.34
C ILE A 13 -3.31 16.65 -1.26
N HIS A 14 -2.87 16.08 -2.39
CA HIS A 14 -2.38 14.71 -2.44
C HIS A 14 -1.15 14.52 -1.55
N HIS A 15 -0.19 15.45 -1.62
CA HIS A 15 1.01 15.42 -0.78
C HIS A 15 0.67 15.52 0.72
N ILE A 16 -0.22 16.44 1.10
CA ILE A 16 -0.68 16.60 2.50
C ILE A 16 -1.36 15.33 2.99
N LYS A 17 -2.20 14.70 2.17
CA LYS A 17 -2.87 13.45 2.54
C LYS A 17 -1.89 12.29 2.70
N ASN A 18 -0.85 12.22 1.86
CA ASN A 18 0.23 11.25 2.04
C ASN A 18 0.99 11.48 3.35
N LEU A 19 1.32 12.74 3.67
CA LEU A 19 1.92 13.08 4.97
C LEU A 19 1.01 12.70 6.14
N TYR A 20 -0.30 12.89 6.00
CA TYR A 20 -1.28 12.51 7.00
C TYR A 20 -1.37 10.99 7.20
N ALA A 21 -1.43 10.21 6.12
CA ALA A 21 -1.40 8.74 6.18
C ALA A 21 -0.13 8.23 6.87
N PHE A 22 1.01 8.81 6.53
CA PHE A 22 2.28 8.51 7.17
C PHE A 22 2.29 8.86 8.67
N ASN A 23 1.73 10.02 9.04
CA ASN A 23 1.62 10.42 10.44
C ASN A 23 0.73 9.47 11.24
N LEU A 24 -0.41 9.05 10.69
CA LEU A 24 -1.27 8.03 11.31
C LEU A 24 -0.52 6.72 11.57
N PHE A 25 0.32 6.29 10.62
CA PHE A 25 1.18 5.13 10.79
C PHE A 25 2.14 5.30 11.97
N CYS A 26 2.80 6.46 12.07
CA CYS A 26 3.68 6.79 13.19
C CYS A 26 2.95 6.81 14.54
N GLN A 27 1.68 7.18 14.55
CA GLN A 27 0.80 7.15 15.72
C GLN A 27 0.28 5.74 16.05
N LYS A 28 0.72 4.70 15.33
CA LYS A 28 0.29 3.30 15.50
C LYS A 28 -1.20 3.09 15.16
N ARG A 29 -1.79 4.01 14.39
CA ARG A 29 -3.16 3.93 13.87
C ARG A 29 -3.10 3.29 12.48
N PHE A 30 -2.70 2.02 12.44
CA PHE A 30 -2.38 1.32 11.20
C PHE A 30 -3.59 1.22 10.27
N ASP A 31 -4.76 0.83 10.77
CA ASP A 31 -5.97 0.65 9.96
C ASP A 31 -6.38 1.95 9.24
N GLU A 32 -6.38 3.06 9.97
CA GLU A 32 -6.72 4.37 9.40
C GLU A 32 -5.68 4.85 8.39
N SER A 33 -4.40 4.62 8.67
CA SER A 33 -3.31 4.91 7.74
C SER A 33 -3.48 4.15 6.42
N MET A 34 -3.72 2.83 6.51
CA MET A 34 -3.93 1.95 5.36
C MET A 34 -5.14 2.37 4.52
N GLN A 35 -6.26 2.73 5.16
CA GLN A 35 -7.44 3.23 4.45
C GLN A 35 -7.15 4.52 3.66
N VAL A 36 -6.34 5.43 4.23
CA VAL A 36 -5.96 6.65 3.52
C VAL A 36 -5.02 6.31 2.36
N PHE A 37 -4.03 5.43 2.54
CA PHE A 37 -3.15 4.99 1.45
C PHE A 37 -3.94 4.32 0.30
N ALA A 38 -4.96 3.52 0.63
CA ALA A 38 -5.84 2.90 -0.37
C ALA A 38 -6.64 3.95 -1.15
N LYS A 39 -7.23 4.93 -0.45
CA LYS A 39 -7.98 6.04 -1.08
C LYS A 39 -7.10 6.95 -1.95
N LEU A 40 -5.83 7.09 -1.59
CA LEU A 40 -4.86 7.86 -2.38
C LEU A 40 -4.32 7.09 -3.58
N GLY A 41 -4.56 5.77 -3.66
CA GLY A 41 -3.92 4.94 -4.67
C GLY A 41 -2.38 4.95 -4.52
N THR A 42 -1.90 5.06 -3.29
CA THR A 42 -0.45 5.02 -3.03
C THR A 42 0.11 3.68 -3.45
N ASP A 43 1.28 3.69 -4.07
CA ASP A 43 1.93 2.47 -4.53
C ASP A 43 2.16 1.51 -3.35
N PRO A 44 1.70 0.25 -3.43
CA PRO A 44 1.82 -0.73 -2.35
C PRO A 44 3.27 -0.94 -1.88
N THR A 45 4.26 -0.73 -2.75
CA THR A 45 5.67 -0.84 -2.40
C THR A 45 6.11 0.21 -1.39
N HIS A 46 5.59 1.43 -1.51
CA HIS A 46 5.85 2.49 -0.53
C HIS A 46 5.23 2.15 0.83
N VAL A 47 4.06 1.51 0.82
CA VAL A 47 3.37 1.05 2.03
C VAL A 47 4.11 -0.13 2.67
N MET A 48 4.54 -1.12 1.88
CA MET A 48 5.35 -2.25 2.36
C MET A 48 6.68 -1.80 2.96
N GLY A 49 7.31 -0.78 2.38
CA GLY A 49 8.57 -0.23 2.90
C GLY A 49 8.44 0.49 4.25
N LEU A 50 7.23 0.72 4.77
CA LEU A 50 7.02 1.20 6.14
C LEU A 50 7.36 0.13 7.19
N TYR A 51 7.26 -1.15 6.84
CA TYR A 51 7.39 -2.28 7.76
C TYR A 51 8.81 -2.80 7.80
N PRO A 52 9.46 -2.91 8.96
CA PRO A 52 10.80 -3.46 9.04
C PRO A 52 10.82 -4.89 8.46
N ASP A 53 11.92 -5.25 7.82
CA ASP A 53 12.20 -6.61 7.34
C ASP A 53 11.31 -7.18 6.20
N LEU A 54 10.33 -6.43 5.69
CA LEU A 54 9.53 -6.88 4.52
C LEU A 54 10.25 -6.73 3.17
N LEU A 55 11.07 -5.68 3.03
CA LEU A 55 11.80 -5.40 1.79
C LEU A 55 13.30 -5.55 2.00
N PRO A 56 14.05 -6.00 0.97
CA PRO A 56 15.52 -6.00 1.01
C PRO A 56 16.06 -4.61 1.38
N THR A 57 17.09 -4.58 2.22
CA THR A 57 17.64 -3.32 2.75
C THR A 57 18.07 -2.35 1.65
N ASP A 58 18.59 -2.86 0.54
CA ASP A 58 19.01 -2.04 -0.60
C ASP A 58 17.85 -1.39 -1.35
N TYR A 59 16.71 -2.07 -1.41
CA TYR A 59 15.49 -1.50 -1.97
C TYR A 59 14.90 -0.45 -1.03
N ARG A 60 14.91 -0.73 0.27
CA ARG A 60 14.42 0.20 1.29
C ARG A 60 15.18 1.54 1.30
N LYS A 61 16.50 1.51 1.04
CA LYS A 61 17.33 2.72 0.90
C LYS A 61 16.95 3.59 -0.29
N GLN A 62 16.32 3.02 -1.33
CA GLN A 62 15.84 3.77 -2.49
C GLN A 62 14.52 4.48 -2.19
N LEU A 63 13.75 3.98 -1.22
CA LEU A 63 12.51 4.60 -0.77
C LEU A 63 12.83 5.81 0.11
N GLN A 64 12.36 6.99 -0.30
CA GLN A 64 12.46 8.20 0.51
C GLN A 64 11.15 8.43 1.27
N TYR A 65 11.28 8.54 2.58
CA TYR A 65 10.17 8.89 3.46
C TYR A 65 10.35 10.31 4.00
N PRO A 66 9.24 11.06 4.20
CA PRO A 66 9.29 12.43 4.71
C PRO A 66 9.90 12.54 6.11
N ASN A 67 9.77 11.47 6.90
CA ASN A 67 10.24 11.39 8.28
C ASN A 67 10.82 9.98 8.52
N PRO A 68 11.67 9.81 9.54
CA PRO A 68 12.15 8.49 9.94
C PRO A 68 10.97 7.58 10.32
N LEU A 69 11.05 6.33 9.88
CA LEU A 69 10.02 5.34 10.19
C LEU A 69 9.96 5.06 11.69
N PRO A 70 8.76 4.86 12.26
CA PRO A 70 8.64 4.46 13.66
C PRO A 70 9.27 3.08 13.87
N GLY A 71 9.94 2.88 15.00
CA GLY A 71 10.40 1.56 15.40
C GLY A 71 9.21 0.68 15.77
N LEU A 72 8.89 -0.31 14.93
CA LEU A 72 7.84 -1.29 15.21
C LEU A 72 8.45 -2.54 15.86
N SER A 73 7.89 -2.98 16.99
CA SER A 73 8.34 -4.19 17.67
C SER A 73 7.20 -4.87 18.44
N GLY A 74 7.33 -6.19 18.65
CA GLY A 74 6.36 -7.00 19.41
C GLY A 74 4.93 -6.87 18.90
N ALA A 75 3.99 -6.63 19.82
CA ALA A 75 2.55 -6.57 19.54
C ALA A 75 2.14 -5.47 18.55
N GLU A 76 2.92 -4.39 18.43
CA GLU A 76 2.62 -3.31 17.50
C GLU A 76 2.97 -3.70 16.07
N LEU A 77 4.05 -4.45 15.90
CA LEU A 77 4.45 -4.99 14.60
C LEU A 77 3.43 -6.02 14.11
N GLU A 78 2.91 -6.87 14.99
CA GLU A 78 1.85 -7.83 14.64
C GLU A 78 0.57 -7.12 14.17
N LYS A 79 0.11 -6.11 14.90
CA LYS A 79 -1.05 -5.30 14.50
C LYS A 79 -0.82 -4.60 13.17
N ALA A 80 0.37 -4.06 12.97
CA ALA A 80 0.72 -3.42 11.71
C ALA A 80 0.64 -4.45 10.56
N HIS A 81 1.16 -5.67 10.74
CA HIS A 81 1.09 -6.71 9.70
C HIS A 81 -0.35 -7.09 9.36
N LEU A 82 -1.24 -7.20 10.34
CA LEU A 82 -2.66 -7.46 10.10
C LEU A 82 -3.29 -6.34 9.24
N ALA A 83 -3.03 -5.08 9.59
CA ALA A 83 -3.51 -3.94 8.81
C ALA A 83 -2.95 -3.94 7.38
N LEU A 84 -1.69 -4.36 7.19
CA LEU A 84 -1.10 -4.51 5.86
C LEU A 84 -1.80 -5.61 5.04
N ILE A 85 -2.07 -6.76 5.63
CA ILE A 85 -2.78 -7.85 4.97
C ILE A 85 -4.17 -7.38 4.51
N ASP A 86 -4.90 -6.68 5.39
CA ASP A 86 -6.21 -6.12 5.06
C ASP A 86 -6.13 -5.08 3.93
N TYR A 87 -5.11 -4.21 3.96
CA TYR A 87 -4.84 -3.26 2.89
C TYR A 87 -4.58 -3.94 1.54
N LEU A 88 -3.68 -4.93 1.50
CA LEU A 88 -3.34 -5.65 0.26
C LEU A 88 -4.53 -6.44 -0.29
N THR A 89 -5.39 -6.94 0.62
CA THR A 89 -6.67 -7.55 0.26
C THR A 89 -7.62 -6.53 -0.37
N GLN A 90 -7.80 -5.36 0.26
CA GLN A 90 -8.69 -4.28 -0.22
C GLN A 90 -8.25 -3.64 -1.53
N VAL A 91 -6.94 -3.51 -1.78
CA VAL A 91 -6.39 -3.00 -3.05
C VAL A 91 -6.59 -4.02 -4.19
N GLY A 92 -7.15 -5.20 -3.88
CA GLY A 92 -7.47 -6.23 -4.86
C GLY A 92 -6.21 -6.90 -5.42
N ILE A 93 -5.08 -6.88 -4.70
CA ILE A 93 -3.92 -7.71 -5.09
C ILE A 93 -4.28 -9.19 -4.94
N ILE A 94 -5.02 -9.54 -3.89
CA ILE A 94 -5.45 -10.93 -3.67
C ILE A 94 -6.57 -11.33 -4.64
N GLU A 95 -7.53 -10.44 -4.94
CA GLU A 95 -8.59 -10.73 -5.93
C GLU A 95 -8.06 -10.77 -7.37
N ARG A 96 -7.12 -9.89 -7.77
CA ARG A 96 -6.48 -9.99 -9.09
C ARG A 96 -5.54 -11.19 -9.20
N CYS A 97 -4.82 -11.57 -8.14
CA CYS A 97 -4.10 -12.85 -8.11
C CYS A 97 -5.05 -14.05 -8.20
N MET A 98 -6.26 -13.99 -7.63
CA MET A 98 -7.27 -15.03 -7.80
C MET A 98 -7.87 -15.03 -9.21
N GLU A 99 -8.09 -13.88 -9.84
CA GLU A 99 -8.54 -13.82 -11.23
C GLU A 99 -7.49 -14.39 -12.20
N GLU A 100 -6.20 -14.09 -12.03
CA GLU A 100 -5.15 -14.74 -12.84
C GLU A 100 -5.14 -16.27 -12.64
N PHE A 101 -5.45 -16.76 -11.43
CA PHE A 101 -5.55 -18.19 -11.15
C PHE A 101 -6.82 -18.84 -11.74
N THR A 102 -7.94 -18.11 -11.86
CA THR A 102 -9.17 -18.66 -12.46
C THR A 102 -9.12 -18.73 -13.99
N TRP A 103 -8.31 -17.91 -14.67
CA TRP A 103 -8.04 -18.06 -16.11
C TRP A 103 -7.16 -19.29 -16.41
N GLU A 104 -6.15 -19.57 -15.58
CA GLU A 104 -5.32 -20.78 -15.69
C GLU A 104 -6.18 -22.05 -15.55
N PHE A 105 -7.07 -22.10 -14.54
CA PHE A 105 -7.98 -23.24 -14.37
C PHE A 105 -9.10 -23.32 -15.42
N SER A 106 -9.65 -22.19 -15.88
CA SER A 106 -10.65 -22.20 -16.97
C SER A 106 -10.04 -22.62 -18.30
N THR A 107 -8.80 -22.21 -18.59
CA THR A 107 -8.09 -22.62 -19.81
C THR A 107 -7.72 -24.10 -19.74
N PHE A 108 -7.31 -24.60 -18.57
CA PHE A 108 -7.09 -26.04 -18.35
C PHE A 108 -8.38 -26.85 -18.46
N PHE A 109 -9.51 -26.34 -17.98
CA PHE A 109 -10.82 -26.98 -18.09
C PHE A 109 -11.32 -27.00 -19.55
N LEU A 110 -11.13 -25.91 -20.30
CA LEU A 110 -11.48 -25.86 -21.73
C LEU A 110 -10.58 -26.73 -22.62
N MET A 111 -9.31 -26.95 -22.22
CA MET A 111 -8.37 -27.84 -22.91
C MET A 111 -8.56 -29.33 -22.55
N ALA A 112 -9.25 -29.65 -21.45
CA ALA A 112 -9.53 -31.01 -21.02
C ALA A 112 -10.86 -31.57 -21.56
N GLU A 113 -11.70 -30.75 -22.21
CA GLU A 113 -12.97 -31.15 -22.85
C GLU A 113 -12.88 -31.30 -24.38
N ASN A 114 -11.68 -31.49 -24.96
CA ASN A 114 -11.54 -31.83 -26.38
C ASN A 114 -10.55 -32.98 -26.65
#